data_AF-A0A2W6NE05-F1
#
_entry.id   AF-A0A2W6NE05-F1
#
_cell.length_a   1.000
_cell.length_b   1.000
_cell.length_c   1.000
_cell.angle_alpha   90.00
_cell.angle_beta   90.00
_cell.angle_gamma   90.00
#
_symmetry.space_group_name_H-M   'P 1'
#
loop_
_entity.id
_entity.type
_entity.pdbx_description
1 polymer ?
#
loop_
_entity_poly.entity_id
_entity_poly.type
_entity_poly.pdbx_seq_one_letter_code
_entity_poly.pdbx_strand_id
1 'polypeptide(L)' 'MDVFNNAFLLVLSLAGLIWAIKGMKEKLRLMVFFGVILMLAPVLILMGWVSGLPLVSSVAFAATLFVRKESKNA' A
#
# COMPACT_ATOMS: atom_id res chain seq x y z
N MET A 1 -0.22 10.08 24.17
CA MET A 1 -1.16 10.16 23.02
C MET A 1 -0.84 9.09 21.96
N ASP A 2 -0.04 8.09 22.33
CA ASP A 2 0.67 7.22 21.38
C ASP A 2 -0.11 5.93 21.07
N VAL A 3 -0.89 5.44 22.04
CA VAL A 3 -1.69 4.23 21.87
C VAL A 3 -2.80 4.43 20.83
N PHE A 4 -3.48 5.57 20.87
CA PHE A 4 -4.55 5.88 19.91
C PHE A 4 -3.99 6.10 18.49
N ASN A 5 -2.85 6.77 18.38
CA ASN A 5 -2.18 7.00 17.10
C ASN A 5 -1.64 5.69 16.49
N ASN A 6 -1.03 4.83 17.29
CA ASN A 6 -0.57 3.50 16.83
C ASN A 6 -1.74 2.58 16.44
N ALA A 7 -2.84 2.59 17.20
CA ALA A 7 -4.04 1.83 16.85
C ALA A 7 -4.64 2.32 15.53
N PHE A 8 -4.69 3.63 15.33
CA PHE A 8 -5.18 4.23 14.08
C PHE A 8 -4.31 3.87 12.87
N LEU A 9 -2.98 3.92 13.03
CA LEU A 9 -2.02 3.49 12.00
C LEU A 9 -2.14 1.99 11.67
N LEU A 10 -2.38 1.15 12.67
CA LEU A 10 -2.62 -0.28 12.47
C LEU A 10 -3.90 -0.54 11.67
N VAL A 11 -4.99 0.15 11.99
CA VAL A 11 -6.25 0.05 11.25
C VAL A 11 -6.10 0.54 9.81
N LEU A 12 -5.37 1.64 9.60
CA LEU A 12 -5.01 2.15 8.27
C LEU A 12 -4.20 1.13 7.46
N SER A 13 -3.21 0.48 8.09
CA SER A 13 -2.41 -0.55 7.44
C SER A 13 -3.25 -1.76 7.03
N LEU A 14 -4.19 -2.18 7.88
CA LEU A 14 -5.13 -3.28 7.59
C LEU A 14 -6.09 -2.90 6.45
N ALA A 15 -6.63 -1.68 6.47
CA ALA A 15 -7.47 -1.17 5.39
C ALA A 15 -6.70 -1.11 4.06
N GLY A 16 -5.43 -0.70 4.09
CA GLY A 16 -4.54 -0.70 2.92
C GLY A 16 -4.30 -2.10 2.34
N LEU A 17 -4.09 -3.10 3.20
CA LEU A 17 -3.95 -4.50 2.79
C LEU A 17 -5.21 -5.01 2.08
N ILE A 18 -6.39 -4.79 2.66
CA ILE A 18 -7.68 -5.21 2.08
C ILE A 18 -7.89 -4.53 0.72
N TRP A 19 -7.57 -3.24 0.63
CA TRP A 19 -7.69 -2.46 -0.60
C TRP A 19 -6.72 -2.94 -1.68
N ALA A 20 -5.47 -3.25 -1.34
CA ALA A 20 -4.47 -3.78 -2.27
C ALA A 20 -4.89 -5.13 -2.84
N ILE A 21 -5.37 -6.05 -1.98
CA ILE A 21 -5.86 -7.37 -2.39
C ILE A 21 -7.09 -7.23 -3.29
N LYS A 22 -8.05 -6.38 -2.92
CA LYS A 22 -9.25 -6.13 -3.73
C LYS A 22 -8.89 -5.54 -5.09
N GLY A 23 -7.97 -4.57 -5.12
CA GLY A 23 -7.49 -3.96 -6.36
C GLY A 23 -6.78 -4.95 -7.28
N MET A 24 -6.05 -5.92 -6.72
CA MET A 24 -5.39 -6.98 -7.48
C MET A 24 -6.43 -7.92 -8.10
N LYS A 25 -7.47 -8.27 -7.34
CA LYS A 25 -8.57 -9.13 -7.79
C LYS A 25 -9.41 -8.48 -8.89
N GLU A 26 -9.64 -7.17 -8.82
CA GLU A 26 -10.37 -6.41 -9.84
C GLU A 26 -9.48 -5.97 -11.02
N LYS A 27 -8.19 -6.36 -11.05
CA LYS A 27 -7.17 -5.90 -12.04
C LYS A 27 -7.07 -4.36 -12.15
N LEU A 28 -7.58 -3.63 -11.16
CA LEU A 28 -7.57 -2.17 -11.13
C LEU A 28 -6.21 -1.68 -10.61
N ARG A 29 -5.30 -1.38 -11.54
CA ARG A 29 -3.95 -0.89 -11.25
C ARG A 29 -3.92 0.27 -10.25
N LEU A 30 -4.79 1.27 -10.43
CA LEU A 30 -4.88 2.41 -9.50
C LEU A 30 -5.23 1.98 -8.08
N MET A 31 -6.10 0.99 -7.95
CA MET A 31 -6.57 0.49 -6.67
C MET A 31 -5.48 -0.29 -5.93
N VAL A 32 -4.65 -1.04 -6.66
CA VAL A 32 -3.42 -1.67 -6.11
C VAL A 32 -2.40 -0.62 -5.73
N PHE A 33 -2.17 0.40 -6.56
CA PHE A 33 -1.22 1.48 -6.28
C PHE A 33 -1.55 2.18 -4.97
N PHE A 34 -2.81 2.60 -4.81
CA PHE A 34 -3.28 3.23 -3.59
C PHE A 34 -3.24 2.27 -2.40
N GLY A 35 -3.65 1.01 -2.55
CA GLY A 35 -3.60 0.02 -1.47
C GLY A 35 -2.18 -0.22 -0.94
N VAL A 36 -1.19 -0.34 -1.83
CA VAL A 36 0.22 -0.53 -1.46
C VAL A 36 0.76 0.70 -0.71
N ILE A 37 0.43 1.91 -1.17
CA ILE A 37 0.79 3.15 -0.45
C ILE A 37 0.14 3.19 0.92
N LEU A 38 -1.16 2.89 1.00
CA LEU A 38 -1.92 2.93 2.25
C LEU A 38 -1.45 1.88 3.27
N MET A 39 -0.81 0.81 2.81
CA MET A 39 -0.21 -0.22 3.67
C MET A 39 1.21 0.17 4.11
N LEU A 40 2.07 0.59 3.19
CA LEU A 40 3.48 0.90 3.48
C LEU A 40 3.67 2.22 4.23
N ALA A 41 2.85 3.24 3.94
CA ALA A 41 2.95 4.55 4.58
C ALA A 41 2.79 4.50 6.10
N PRO A 42 1.73 3.90 6.68
CA PRO A 42 1.59 3.80 8.13
C PRO A 42 2.67 2.92 8.76
N VAL A 43 3.16 1.88 8.09
CA VAL A 43 4.28 1.04 8.57
C VAL A 43 5.59 1.86 8.66
N LEU A 44 5.88 2.69 7.66
CA LEU A 44 7.04 3.58 7.69
C LEU A 44 6.93 4.65 8.77
N ILE A 45 5.73 5.19 8.97
CA ILE A 45 5.46 6.16 10.04
C ILE A 45 5.67 5.51 11.42
N LEU A 46 5.20 4.27 11.61
CA LEU A 46 5.43 3.49 12.84
C LEU A 46 6.91 3.22 13.09
N MET A 47 7.71 2.96 12.05
CA MET A 47 9.16 2.80 12.14
C MET A 47 9.91 4.14 12.34
N GLY A 48 9.21 5.28 12.29
CA GLY A 48 9.84 6.61 12.31
C GLY A 48 10.65 6.94 11.05
N TRP A 49 10.56 6.10 10.00
CA TRP A 49 11.37 6.21 8.79
C TRP A 49 10.65 7.00 7.70
N VAL A 50 10.34 8.26 8.02
CA VAL A 50 9.60 9.19 7.13
C VAL A 50 10.36 9.47 5.83
N SER A 51 11.70 9.41 5.87
CA SER A 51 12.58 9.59 4.71
C SER A 51 12.40 8.53 3.63
N GLY A 52 11.82 7.37 3.96
CA GLY A 52 11.52 6.30 3.01
C GLY A 52 10.18 6.46 2.28
N LEU A 53 9.32 7.41 2.68
CA LEU A 53 8.00 7.63 2.05
C LEU A 53 8.08 7.88 0.53
N PRO A 54 9.07 8.62 0.00
CA PRO A 54 9.23 8.79 -1.46
C PRO A 54 9.57 7.50 -2.20
N LEU A 55 10.09 6.47 -1.51
CA LEU A 55 10.32 5.15 -2.11
C LEU A 55 9.04 4.34 -2.20
N VAL A 56 8.05 4.60 -1.34
CA VAL A 56 6.76 3.90 -1.33
C VAL A 56 6.04 4.09 -2.67
N SER A 57 6.10 5.28 -3.27
CA SER A 57 5.54 5.52 -4.60
C SER A 57 6.28 4.75 -5.71
N SER A 58 7.59 4.58 -5.61
CA SER A 58 8.36 3.73 -6.54
C SER A 58 7.99 2.25 -6.40
N VAL A 59 7.84 1.75 -5.17
CA VAL A 59 7.41 0.37 -4.90
C VAL A 59 5.96 0.14 -5.35
N ALA A 60 5.07 1.09 -5.09
CA ALA A 60 3.70 1.05 -5.58
C ALA A 60 3.67 1.04 -7.12
N PHE A 61 4.54 1.81 -7.77
CA PHE A 61 4.64 1.83 -9.23
C PHE A 61 5.11 0.47 -9.78
N ALA A 62 6.14 -0.13 -9.17
CA ALA A 62 6.61 -1.46 -9.51
C ALA A 62 5.50 -2.53 -9.32
N ALA A 63 4.72 -2.44 -8.23
CA ALA A 63 3.60 -3.35 -7.98
C ALA A 63 2.52 -3.25 -9.08
N THR A 64 2.20 -2.04 -9.55
CA THR A 64 1.24 -1.88 -10.66
C THR A 64 1.74 -2.42 -12.01
N LEU A 65 3.06 -2.38 -12.24
CA LEU A 65 3.66 -2.99 -13.43
C LEU A 65 3.57 -4.52 -13.38
N PHE A 66 3.75 -5.12 -12.20
CA PHE A 66 3.54 -6.55 -12.00
C PHE A 66 2.10 -6.97 -12.32
N VAL A 67 1.11 -6.25 -11.79
CA VAL A 67 -0.33 -6.48 -12.09
C VAL A 67 -0.63 -6.31 -13.58
N ARG A 68 0.01 -5.36 -14.28
CA ARG A 68 -0.12 -5.21 -15.74
C ARG A 68 0.39 -6.43 -16.50
N LYS A 69 1.50 -7.00 -16.05
CA LYS A 69 2.14 -8.16 -16.67
C LYS A 69 1.28 -9.42 -16.50
N GLU A 70 0.70 -9.59 -15.32
CA GLU A 70 -0.23 -10.68 -15.00
C GLU A 70 -1.55 -10.54 -15.77
N SER A 71 -2.09 -9.32 -15.89
CA SER A 71 -3.30 -9.07 -16.68
C SER A 71 -3.12 -9.24 -18.19
N LYS A 72 -1.90 -9.20 -18.73
CA LYS A 72 -1.64 -9.39 -20.16
C LYS A 72 -1.44 -10.86 -20.54
N ASN A 73 -1.24 -11.73 -19.55
CA ASN A 73 -1.05 -13.17 -19.72
C ASN A 73 -2.29 -14.01 -19.37
N ALA A 74 -3.43 -13.37 -19.10
CA ALA A 74 -4.73 -14.01 -18.84
C ALA A 74 -5.75 -13.51 -19.86
#